data_AF-A0A1X0QZP0-F1
#
_entry.id   AF-A0A1X0QZP0-F1
#
_cell.length_a   1.000
_cell.length_b   1.000
_cell.length_c   1.000
_cell.angle_alpha   90.00
_cell.angle_beta   90.00
_cell.angle_gamma   90.00
#
_symmetry.space_group_name_H-M   'P 1'
#
loop_
_entity.id
_entity.type
_entity.pdbx_description
1 polymer ?
#
loop_
_entity_poly.entity_id
_entity_poly.type
_entity_poly.pdbx_seq_one_letter_code
_entity_poly.pdbx_strand_id
1 'polypeptide(L)'
;MFKNIIQKKKEQVINKRKLTGDIDEDTICKGCQKIGHASKSYYKCQFYKEASVDDVGTSTGKKRKQSSGVKQEKQKAKRQKTAVCSSSIVCSSCKQTGHKSASSPVCPNHMLSKNEAFSRNLGQQFKTFTRKLPFDQCAHSSYQSALKSRIISACEDTRQVVFRAQLFINQYTLNLKVHSNHIFTWIANL
;
A
#
# COMPACT_ATOMS: atom_id res chain seq x y z
N MET A 1 2.06 22.70 -14.25
CA MET A 1 3.02 21.76 -14.88
C MET A 1 2.63 20.28 -14.76
N PHE A 2 2.28 19.74 -13.59
CA PHE A 2 1.99 18.30 -13.41
C PHE A 2 0.82 17.73 -14.24
N LYS A 3 -0.23 18.52 -14.51
CA LYS A 3 -1.37 18.08 -15.32
C LYS A 3 -0.96 17.68 -16.75
N ASN A 4 -0.07 18.45 -17.37
CA ASN A 4 0.43 18.17 -18.73
C ASN A 4 1.32 16.92 -18.77
N ILE A 5 2.09 16.66 -17.72
CA ILE A 5 2.93 15.44 -17.60
C ILE A 5 2.03 14.20 -17.48
N ILE A 6 0.94 14.29 -16.71
CA ILE A 6 -0.02 13.19 -16.56
C ILE A 6 -0.75 12.93 -17.89
N GLN A 7 -1.11 13.97 -18.63
CA GLN A 7 -1.80 13.84 -19.92
C GLN A 7 -0.89 13.20 -20.98
N LYS A 8 0.37 13.64 -21.10
CA LYS A 8 1.37 12.99 -21.97
C LYS A 8 1.60 11.53 -21.62
N LYS A 9 1.69 11.18 -20.31
CA LYS A 9 1.83 9.77 -19.90
C LYS A 9 0.59 8.93 -20.23
N LYS A 10 -0.61 9.50 -20.15
CA LYS A 10 -1.84 8.81 -20.57
C LYS A 10 -1.84 8.52 -22.07
N GLU A 11 -1.47 9.50 -22.89
CA GLU A 11 -1.37 9.35 -24.35
C GLU A 11 -0.32 8.31 -24.75
N GLN A 12 0.85 8.32 -24.10
CA GLN A 12 1.88 7.31 -24.34
C GLN A 12 1.41 5.88 -24.00
N VAL A 13 0.65 5.71 -22.90
CA VAL A 13 0.09 4.39 -22.54
C VAL A 13 -0.98 3.94 -23.53
N ILE A 14 -1.79 4.86 -24.06
CA ILE A 14 -2.80 4.56 -25.08
C ILE A 14 -2.13 4.17 -26.41
N ASN A 15 -1.12 4.92 -26.85
CA ASN A 15 -0.39 4.60 -28.08
C ASN A 15 0.40 3.30 -27.97
N LYS A 16 1.02 3.01 -26.80
CA LYS A 16 1.68 1.73 -26.56
C LYS A 16 0.71 0.54 -26.62
N ARG A 17 -0.53 0.72 -26.16
CA ARG A 17 -1.59 -0.30 -26.27
C ARG A 17 -2.11 -0.48 -27.71
N LYS A 18 -2.07 0.57 -28.53
CA LYS A 18 -2.40 0.49 -29.96
C LYS A 18 -1.30 -0.22 -30.76
N LEU A 19 -0.04 -0.01 -30.40
CA LEU A 19 1.13 -0.65 -31.04
C LEU A 19 1.30 -2.13 -30.64
N THR A 20 0.90 -2.54 -29.43
CA THR A 20 0.77 -3.97 -29.07
C THR A 20 -0.51 -4.60 -29.61
N GLY A 21 -1.10 -4.00 -30.65
CA GLY A 21 -2.24 -4.51 -31.40
C GLY A 21 -1.86 -5.56 -32.44
N ASP A 22 -0.60 -5.99 -32.50
CA ASP A 22 -0.21 -7.24 -33.15
C ASP A 22 -0.62 -8.38 -32.23
N ILE A 23 -1.89 -8.72 -32.36
CA ILE A 23 -2.51 -9.90 -31.81
C ILE A 23 -1.95 -11.08 -32.59
N ASP A 24 -1.38 -12.06 -31.91
CA ASP A 24 -1.13 -13.39 -32.48
C ASP A 24 -2.44 -13.87 -33.12
N GLU A 25 -2.50 -13.83 -34.46
CA GLU A 25 -3.69 -14.14 -35.27
C GLU A 25 -4.18 -15.59 -35.11
N ASP A 26 -3.51 -16.41 -34.29
CA ASP A 26 -3.88 -17.81 -34.06
C ASP A 26 -4.58 -18.06 -32.72
N THR A 27 -4.80 -17.02 -31.89
CA THR A 27 -5.39 -17.24 -30.56
C THR A 27 -6.92 -17.37 -30.61
N ILE A 28 -7.42 -18.60 -30.55
CA ILE A 28 -8.86 -18.92 -30.57
C ILE A 28 -9.47 -18.88 -29.16
N CYS A 29 -10.60 -18.19 -29.01
CA CYS A 29 -11.32 -18.15 -27.75
C CYS A 29 -11.98 -19.50 -27.47
N LYS A 30 -11.61 -20.17 -26.36
CA LYS A 30 -12.26 -21.44 -25.93
C LYS A 30 -13.78 -21.35 -25.75
N GLY A 31 -14.30 -20.13 -25.67
CA GLY A 31 -15.71 -19.86 -25.44
C GLY A 31 -16.55 -19.57 -26.68
N CYS A 32 -16.09 -18.64 -27.52
CA CYS A 32 -16.82 -18.24 -28.73
C CYS A 32 -16.20 -18.74 -30.03
N GLN A 33 -15.08 -19.47 -29.96
CA GLN A 33 -14.35 -20.00 -31.11
C GLN A 33 -13.94 -18.96 -32.15
N LYS A 34 -14.00 -17.67 -31.80
CA LYS A 34 -13.51 -16.57 -32.64
C LYS A 34 -12.03 -16.34 -32.41
N ILE A 35 -11.34 -16.01 -33.50
CA ILE A 35 -9.91 -15.71 -33.54
C ILE A 35 -9.66 -14.33 -32.91
N GLY A 36 -8.47 -14.15 -32.32
CA GLY A 36 -7.97 -12.87 -31.81
C GLY A 36 -8.14 -12.63 -30.30
N HIS A 37 -8.57 -13.62 -29.51
CA HIS A 37 -8.57 -13.54 -28.04
C HIS A 37 -8.74 -14.93 -27.38
N ALA A 38 -8.13 -15.17 -26.21
CA ALA A 38 -8.14 -16.51 -25.58
C ALA A 38 -9.35 -16.83 -24.69
N SER A 39 -10.10 -15.85 -24.18
CA SER A 39 -11.11 -16.09 -23.15
C SER A 39 -12.37 -15.24 -23.26
N LYS A 40 -13.49 -15.77 -22.76
CA LYS A 40 -14.79 -15.07 -22.62
C LYS A 40 -14.70 -13.78 -21.80
N SER A 41 -13.63 -13.61 -21.02
CA SER A 41 -13.41 -12.42 -20.18
C SER A 41 -12.84 -11.21 -20.94
N TYR A 42 -12.49 -11.39 -22.22
CA TYR A 42 -12.02 -10.32 -23.10
C TYR A 42 -13.19 -9.41 -23.50
N TYR A 43 -13.00 -8.10 -23.39
CA TYR A 43 -14.08 -7.11 -23.52
C TYR A 43 -14.75 -7.05 -24.91
N LYS A 44 -14.08 -7.55 -25.97
CA LYS A 44 -14.68 -7.68 -27.32
C LYS A 44 -15.26 -9.07 -27.58
N CYS A 45 -15.23 -9.99 -26.60
CA CYS A 45 -15.85 -11.30 -26.75
C CYS A 45 -17.37 -11.17 -26.74
N GLN A 46 -18.06 -11.90 -27.61
CA GLN A 46 -19.53 -11.93 -27.65
C GLN A 46 -20.17 -12.42 -26.35
N PHE A 47 -19.45 -13.21 -25.55
CA PHE A 47 -19.93 -13.69 -24.24
C PHE A 47 -19.43 -12.83 -23.06
N TYR A 48 -18.83 -11.67 -23.34
CA TYR A 48 -18.40 -10.75 -22.31
C TYR A 48 -19.62 -10.15 -21.60
N LYS A 49 -19.74 -10.41 -20.30
CA LYS A 49 -20.69 -9.73 -19.43
C LYS A 49 -19.97 -8.59 -18.73
N GLU A 50 -20.43 -7.36 -18.95
CA GLU A 50 -20.03 -6.22 -18.14
C GLU A 50 -20.51 -6.43 -16.71
N ALA A 51 -19.64 -6.14 -15.73
CA ALA A 51 -19.97 -6.35 -14.33
C ALA A 51 -21.11 -5.40 -13.93
N SER A 52 -22.22 -5.97 -13.45
CA SER A 52 -23.32 -5.21 -12.87
C SER A 52 -23.00 -4.83 -11.42
N VAL A 53 -23.65 -3.79 -10.92
CA VAL A 53 -23.58 -3.37 -9.51
C VAL A 53 -24.05 -4.49 -8.57
N ASP A 54 -24.87 -5.41 -9.08
CA ASP A 54 -25.46 -6.52 -8.32
C ASP A 54 -24.59 -7.78 -8.24
N ASP A 55 -23.45 -7.84 -8.94
CA ASP A 55 -22.55 -9.01 -8.95
C ASP A 55 -21.64 -9.11 -7.69
N VAL A 56 -22.06 -8.51 -6.57
CA VAL A 56 -21.26 -8.46 -5.34
C VAL A 56 -21.52 -9.69 -4.47
N GLY A 57 -20.60 -10.65 -4.51
CA GLY A 57 -20.51 -11.73 -3.51
C GLY A 57 -20.46 -13.16 -4.06
N THR A 58 -20.69 -13.37 -5.36
CA THR A 58 -20.78 -14.70 -5.97
C THR A 58 -19.46 -15.27 -6.52
N SER A 59 -18.36 -14.51 -6.50
CA SER A 59 -17.10 -14.97 -7.09
C SER A 59 -16.15 -15.59 -6.05
N THR A 60 -16.13 -16.91 -5.98
CA THR A 60 -15.20 -17.78 -5.23
C THR A 60 -13.76 -17.73 -5.77
N GLY A 61 -13.30 -16.60 -6.30
CA GLY A 61 -12.00 -16.50 -6.95
C GLY A 61 -11.53 -15.06 -7.13
N LYS A 62 -10.38 -14.73 -6.52
CA LYS A 62 -9.52 -13.54 -6.70
C LYS A 62 -10.25 -12.21 -6.96
N LYS A 63 -10.28 -11.33 -5.95
CA LYS A 63 -10.72 -9.92 -6.04
C LYS A 63 -10.14 -9.23 -7.29
N ARG A 64 -10.94 -9.11 -8.35
CA ARG A 64 -10.58 -8.41 -9.59
C ARG A 64 -10.54 -6.90 -9.33
N LYS A 65 -9.59 -6.21 -9.96
CA LYS A 65 -9.40 -4.76 -9.82
C LYS A 65 -10.61 -4.02 -10.41
N GLN A 66 -11.41 -3.39 -9.55
CA GLN A 66 -12.61 -2.63 -9.95
C GLN A 66 -12.25 -1.36 -10.74
N SER A 67 -13.12 -0.97 -11.68
CA SER A 67 -13.00 0.27 -12.45
C SER A 67 -13.18 1.52 -11.54
N SER A 68 -12.67 2.66 -11.99
CA SER A 68 -12.71 3.91 -11.21
C SER A 68 -14.13 4.44 -11.01
N GLY A 69 -15.04 4.22 -11.97
CA GLY A 69 -16.46 4.62 -11.86
C GLY A 69 -17.17 3.92 -10.71
N VAL A 70 -17.07 2.59 -10.66
CA VAL A 70 -17.64 1.76 -9.59
C VAL A 70 -17.09 2.15 -8.21
N LYS A 71 -15.81 2.52 -8.12
CA LYS A 71 -15.22 3.03 -6.86
C LYS A 71 -15.82 4.37 -6.43
N GLN A 72 -16.06 5.29 -7.37
CA GLN A 72 -16.64 6.60 -7.09
C GLN A 72 -18.11 6.48 -6.68
N GLU A 73 -18.90 5.67 -7.37
CA GLU A 73 -20.29 5.41 -6.99
C GLU A 73 -20.41 4.74 -5.63
N LYS A 74 -19.53 3.77 -5.34
CA LYS A 74 -19.46 3.15 -4.00
C LYS A 74 -19.10 4.14 -2.91
N GLN A 75 -18.22 5.11 -3.19
CA GLN A 75 -17.94 6.20 -2.24
C GLN A 75 -19.14 7.14 -2.06
N LYS A 76 -19.85 7.49 -3.14
CA LYS A 76 -21.04 8.35 -3.07
C LYS A 76 -22.16 7.68 -2.27
N ALA A 77 -22.46 6.41 -2.55
CA ALA A 77 -23.45 5.63 -1.79
C ALA A 77 -23.08 5.50 -0.30
N LYS A 78 -21.79 5.33 0.02
CA LYS A 78 -21.32 5.29 1.41
C LYS A 78 -21.49 6.65 2.13
N ARG A 79 -21.33 7.77 1.41
CA ARG A 79 -21.51 9.13 1.96
C ARG A 79 -22.97 9.54 2.12
N GLN A 80 -23.87 9.01 1.29
CA GLN A 80 -25.31 9.29 1.44
C GLN A 80 -25.91 8.64 2.69
N LYS A 81 -25.43 7.45 3.10
CA LYS A 81 -25.81 6.84 4.39
C LYS A 81 -25.46 7.70 5.62
N THR A 82 -24.49 8.61 5.51
CA THR A 82 -24.10 9.51 6.62
C THR A 82 -24.88 10.83 6.65
N ALA A 83 -25.64 11.17 5.62
CA ALA A 83 -26.37 12.45 5.55
C ALA A 83 -27.80 12.36 6.12
N VAL A 84 -28.35 11.15 6.27
CA VAL A 84 -29.68 10.92 6.87
C VAL A 84 -29.50 10.37 8.27
N CYS A 85 -29.13 11.23 9.22
CA CYS A 85 -29.36 10.95 10.64
C CYS A 85 -29.27 12.25 11.43
N SER A 86 -30.39 12.97 11.48
CA SER A 86 -30.74 13.84 12.60
C SER A 86 -31.18 13.00 13.82
N SER A 87 -30.55 11.83 14.03
CA SER A 87 -30.70 11.10 15.27
C SER A 87 -29.77 11.74 16.29
N SER A 88 -30.26 11.85 17.52
CA SER A 88 -29.45 12.23 18.67
C SER A 88 -28.10 11.49 18.59
N ILE A 89 -27.01 12.22 18.74
CA ILE A 89 -25.67 11.64 18.73
C ILE A 89 -25.58 10.70 19.93
N VAL A 90 -25.62 9.38 19.70
CA VAL A 90 -25.53 8.33 20.74
C VAL A 90 -24.12 7.74 20.73
N CYS A 91 -23.56 7.58 21.93
CA CYS A 91 -22.23 7.02 22.11
C CYS A 91 -22.22 5.52 21.82
N SER A 92 -21.27 5.08 20.99
CA SER A 92 -21.10 3.65 20.69
C SER A 92 -20.71 2.82 21.91
N SER A 93 -19.99 3.41 22.88
CA SER A 93 -19.46 2.76 24.08
C SER A 93 -20.45 2.75 25.24
N CYS A 94 -20.90 3.92 25.72
CA CYS A 94 -21.75 4.02 26.90
C CYS A 94 -23.26 4.14 26.59
N LYS A 95 -23.65 4.19 25.31
CA LYS A 95 -25.04 4.32 24.84
C LYS A 95 -25.77 5.59 25.28
N GLN A 96 -25.09 6.56 25.87
CA GLN A 96 -25.66 7.87 26.24
C GLN A 96 -25.69 8.83 25.05
N THR A 97 -26.64 9.76 25.08
CA THR A 97 -26.76 10.83 24.08
C THR A 97 -25.80 12.00 24.38
N GLY A 98 -25.42 12.74 23.34
CA GLY A 98 -24.60 13.96 23.44
C GLY A 98 -23.13 13.79 23.01
N HIS A 99 -22.65 12.56 22.83
CA HIS A 99 -21.30 12.29 22.33
C HIS A 99 -21.23 10.98 21.51
N LYS A 100 -20.23 10.85 20.63
CA LYS A 100 -20.17 9.76 19.62
C LYS A 100 -19.45 8.50 20.11
N SER A 101 -18.45 8.63 20.97
CA SER A 101 -17.57 7.51 21.32
C SER A 101 -16.90 7.70 22.68
N ALA A 102 -16.27 6.62 23.15
CA ALA A 102 -15.36 6.60 24.29
C ALA A 102 -14.15 7.55 24.16
N SER A 103 -13.89 8.14 23.00
CA SER A 103 -12.84 9.15 22.86
C SER A 103 -13.27 10.52 23.41
N SER A 104 -14.56 10.69 23.69
CA SER A 104 -15.08 11.93 24.28
C SER A 104 -14.85 11.94 25.79
N PRO A 105 -14.34 13.06 26.35
CA PRO A 105 -14.13 13.19 27.80
C PRO A 105 -15.44 13.17 28.60
N VAL A 106 -16.59 13.36 27.94
CA VAL A 106 -17.93 13.28 28.53
C VAL A 106 -18.41 11.83 28.65
N CYS A 107 -17.74 10.89 27.97
CA CYS A 107 -18.08 9.47 28.07
C CYS A 107 -17.69 8.94 29.46
N PRO A 108 -18.60 8.27 30.18
CA PRO A 108 -18.25 7.55 31.41
C PRO A 108 -17.09 6.55 31.21
N ASN A 109 -17.03 5.97 30.01
CA ASN A 109 -15.97 5.06 29.59
C ASN A 109 -14.89 5.80 28.76
N HIS A 110 -14.51 7.03 29.13
CA HIS A 110 -13.52 7.81 28.38
C HIS A 110 -12.17 7.07 28.33
N MET A 111 -11.72 6.80 27.12
CA MET A 111 -10.40 6.23 26.85
C MET A 111 -9.37 7.34 26.96
N LEU A 112 -8.71 7.40 28.12
CA LEU A 112 -7.66 8.36 28.38
C LEU A 112 -6.55 8.24 27.32
N SER A 113 -6.14 9.38 26.77
CA SER A 113 -4.90 9.44 26.01
C SER A 113 -3.72 9.11 26.93
N LYS A 114 -2.58 8.71 26.35
CA LYS A 114 -1.36 8.43 27.14
C LYS A 114 -0.98 9.64 28.02
N ASN A 115 -1.10 10.85 27.47
CA ASN A 115 -0.79 12.08 28.20
C ASN A 115 -1.79 12.33 29.33
N GLU A 116 -3.09 12.15 29.09
CA GLU A 116 -4.12 12.27 30.13
C GLU A 116 -3.90 11.24 31.25
N ALA A 117 -3.56 10.01 30.89
CA ALA A 117 -3.22 8.97 31.85
C ALA A 117 -1.97 9.36 32.66
N PHE A 118 -0.91 9.88 32.03
CA PHE A 118 0.27 10.36 32.76
C PHE A 118 -0.05 11.53 33.67
N SER A 119 -0.77 12.55 33.19
CA SER A 119 -1.16 13.70 34.00
C SER A 119 -2.03 13.31 35.20
N ARG A 120 -2.91 12.32 35.05
CA ARG A 120 -3.75 11.82 36.15
C ARG A 120 -2.97 11.03 37.19
N ASN A 121 -1.95 10.26 36.78
CA ASN A 121 -1.17 9.41 37.68
C ASN A 121 0.04 10.12 38.30
N LEU A 122 0.67 11.05 37.58
CA LEU A 122 1.94 11.69 37.95
C LEU A 122 1.78 13.20 38.23
N GLY A 123 0.59 13.77 38.01
CA GLY A 123 0.32 15.20 38.12
C GLY A 123 0.67 15.98 36.85
N GLN A 124 0.39 17.29 36.85
CA GLN A 124 0.61 18.16 35.67
C GLN A 124 2.08 18.52 35.44
N GLN A 125 2.95 18.35 36.45
CA GLN A 125 4.34 18.79 36.42
C GLN A 125 5.35 17.66 36.08
N PHE A 126 4.88 16.54 35.52
CA PHE A 126 5.78 15.43 35.19
C PHE A 126 6.68 15.80 34.00
N LYS A 127 7.97 15.49 34.12
CA LYS A 127 8.95 15.66 33.05
C LYS A 127 9.30 14.30 32.45
N THR A 128 9.14 14.17 31.14
CA THR A 128 9.50 12.93 30.44
C THR A 128 11.00 12.88 30.19
N PHE A 129 11.62 11.77 30.54
CA PHE A 129 13.02 11.49 30.21
C PHE A 129 13.10 10.25 29.31
N THR A 130 13.96 10.30 28.31
CA THR A 130 14.26 9.11 27.50
C THR A 130 15.48 8.44 28.10
N ARG A 131 15.30 7.23 28.66
CA ARG A 131 16.40 6.41 29.18
C ARG A 131 16.64 5.22 28.27
N LYS A 132 17.91 4.92 28.00
CA LYS A 132 18.29 3.64 27.40
C LYS A 132 18.16 2.55 28.46
N LEU A 133 17.34 1.56 28.18
CA LEU A 133 17.12 0.42 29.05
C LEU A 133 17.54 -0.86 28.31
N PRO A 134 18.15 -1.83 29.02
CA PRO A 134 18.40 -3.15 28.46
C PRO A 134 17.09 -3.79 27.98
N PHE A 135 17.15 -4.50 26.86
CA PHE A 135 15.98 -5.17 26.29
C PHE A 135 15.29 -6.10 27.30
N ASP A 136 16.10 -6.77 28.13
CA ASP A 136 15.65 -7.74 29.14
C ASP A 136 14.87 -7.10 30.29
N GLN A 137 15.01 -5.79 30.48
CA GLN A 137 14.24 -5.02 31.47
C GLN A 137 12.96 -4.44 30.88
N CYS A 138 12.91 -4.24 29.56
CA CYS A 138 11.75 -3.65 28.88
C CYS A 138 10.74 -4.67 28.40
N ALA A 139 11.20 -5.85 27.95
CA ALA A 139 10.34 -6.88 27.38
C ALA A 139 9.91 -7.87 28.46
N HIS A 140 8.63 -8.22 28.47
CA HIS A 140 8.12 -9.26 29.36
C HIS A 140 8.81 -10.60 29.07
N SER A 141 9.21 -11.32 30.13
CA SER A 141 10.07 -12.52 30.06
C SER A 141 9.57 -13.56 29.07
N SER A 142 8.26 -13.80 29.03
CA SER A 142 7.62 -14.75 28.11
C SER A 142 7.86 -14.47 26.62
N TYR A 143 8.12 -13.22 26.24
CA TYR A 143 8.30 -12.82 24.83
C TYR A 143 9.77 -12.55 24.48
N GLN A 144 10.68 -12.53 25.47
CA GLN A 144 12.05 -12.09 25.26
C GLN A 144 12.78 -12.94 24.21
N SER A 145 12.68 -14.25 24.29
CA SER A 145 13.36 -15.18 23.37
C SER A 145 12.91 -14.99 21.92
N ALA A 146 11.59 -14.97 21.69
CA ALA A 146 11.00 -14.79 20.37
C ALA A 146 11.27 -13.40 19.77
N LEU A 147 11.31 -12.36 20.60
CA LEU A 147 11.62 -11.02 20.12
C LEU A 147 13.11 -10.83 19.85
N LYS A 148 14.00 -11.34 20.72
CA LYS A 148 15.46 -11.29 20.51
C LYS A 148 15.85 -11.93 19.19
N SER A 149 15.37 -13.14 18.91
CA SER A 149 15.71 -13.84 17.66
C SER A 149 15.27 -13.05 16.42
N ARG A 150 14.06 -12.47 16.44
CA ARG A 150 13.54 -11.64 15.34
C ARG A 150 14.34 -10.34 15.16
N ILE A 151 14.73 -9.69 16.26
CA ILE A 151 15.54 -8.47 16.22
C ILE A 151 16.92 -8.78 15.63
N ILE A 152 17.55 -9.87 16.06
CA ILE A 152 18.87 -10.27 15.57
C ILE A 152 18.80 -10.57 14.07
N SER A 153 17.83 -11.37 13.64
CA SER A 153 17.64 -11.71 12.22
C SER A 153 17.38 -10.47 11.36
N ALA A 154 16.49 -9.56 11.77
CA ALA A 154 16.23 -8.33 11.01
C ALA A 154 17.46 -7.40 10.94
N CYS A 155 18.24 -7.33 12.02
CA CYS A 155 19.50 -6.58 12.04
C CYS A 155 20.53 -7.20 11.09
N GLU A 156 20.63 -8.52 11.06
CA GLU A 156 21.53 -9.27 10.19
C GLU A 156 21.16 -9.05 8.72
N ASP A 157 19.88 -9.20 8.36
CA ASP A 157 19.39 -8.96 7.01
C ASP A 157 19.73 -7.53 6.54
N THR A 158 19.50 -6.54 7.41
CA THR A 158 19.82 -5.14 7.11
C THR A 158 21.31 -4.95 6.86
N ARG A 159 22.17 -5.56 7.69
CA ARG A 159 23.63 -5.50 7.50
C ARG A 159 24.04 -6.17 6.19
N GLN A 160 23.45 -7.31 5.84
CA GLN A 160 23.74 -7.99 4.58
C GLN A 160 23.35 -7.13 3.37
N VAL A 161 22.20 -6.46 3.42
CA VAL A 161 21.77 -5.54 2.35
C VAL A 161 22.76 -4.38 2.21
N VAL A 162 23.14 -3.74 3.31
CA VAL A 162 24.11 -2.63 3.30
C VAL A 162 25.46 -3.10 2.76
N PHE A 163 25.94 -4.26 3.21
CA PHE A 163 27.20 -4.83 2.77
C PHE A 163 27.20 -5.15 1.27
N ARG A 164 26.15 -5.80 0.77
CA ARG A 164 26.02 -6.10 -0.67
C ARG A 164 25.90 -4.83 -1.52
N ALA A 165 25.17 -3.82 -1.03
CA ALA A 165 25.09 -2.52 -1.71
C ALA A 165 26.48 -1.86 -1.78
N GLN A 166 27.26 -1.90 -0.70
CA GLN A 166 28.61 -1.35 -0.68
C GLN A 166 29.54 -2.08 -1.67
N LEU A 167 29.51 -3.41 -1.69
CA LEU A 167 30.29 -4.20 -2.65
C LEU A 167 29.90 -3.88 -4.09
N PHE A 168 28.61 -3.77 -4.37
CA PHE A 168 28.11 -3.41 -5.69
C PHE A 168 28.61 -2.03 -6.14
N ILE A 169 28.50 -1.01 -5.27
CA ILE A 169 28.98 0.35 -5.57
C ILE A 169 30.48 0.36 -5.81
N ASN A 170 31.25 -0.37 -4.98
CA ASN A 170 32.69 -0.47 -5.13
C ASN A 170 33.07 -1.11 -6.47
N GLN A 171 32.44 -2.24 -6.83
CA GLN A 171 32.68 -2.92 -8.11
C GLN A 171 32.30 -2.03 -9.30
N TYR A 172 31.14 -1.38 -9.24
CA TYR A 172 30.67 -0.48 -10.28
C TYR A 172 31.64 0.68 -10.51
N THR A 173 32.14 1.28 -9.43
CA THR A 173 33.12 2.37 -9.49
C THR A 173 34.44 1.92 -10.11
N LEU A 174 34.93 0.72 -9.76
CA LEU A 174 36.14 0.15 -10.36
C LEU A 174 35.96 -0.12 -11.86
N ASN A 175 34.83 -0.72 -12.25
CA ASN A 175 34.53 -0.97 -13.66
C ASN A 175 34.44 0.33 -14.47
N LEU A 176 33.84 1.39 -13.93
CA LEU A 176 33.81 2.71 -14.57
C LEU A 176 35.22 3.30 -14.76
N LYS A 177 36.10 3.18 -13.76
CA LYS A 177 37.49 3.65 -13.86
C LYS A 177 38.29 2.86 -14.90
N VAL A 178 38.11 1.54 -14.97
CA VAL A 178 38.76 0.68 -15.98
C VAL A 178 38.31 1.07 -17.39
N HIS A 179 37.02 1.28 -17.61
CA HIS A 179 36.51 1.76 -18.90
C HIS A 179 37.03 3.15 -19.26
N SER A 180 37.16 4.07 -18.29
CA SER A 180 37.74 5.40 -18.53
C SER A 180 39.22 5.35 -18.90
N ASN A 181 39.99 4.41 -18.33
CA ASN A 181 41.41 4.22 -18.65
C ASN A 181 41.61 3.56 -20.03
N HIS A 182 40.71 2.65 -20.44
CA HIS A 182 40.70 2.08 -21.79
C HIS A 182 40.34 3.11 -22.87
N ILE A 183 39.46 4.07 -22.57
CA ILE A 183 39.14 5.17 -23.50
C ILE A 183 40.36 6.11 -23.68
N PHE A 184 41.10 6.41 -22.61
CA PHE A 184 42.30 7.26 -22.70
C PHE A 184 43.46 6.60 -23.45
N THR A 185 43.64 5.28 -23.33
CA THR A 185 44.66 4.54 -24.10
C THR A 185 44.31 4.36 -25.58
N TRP A 186 43.02 4.34 -25.91
CA TRP A 186 42.57 4.33 -27.31
C TRP A 186 42.74 5.69 -28.01
N ILE A 187 42.53 6.80 -27.28
CA ILE A 187 42.72 8.15 -27.82
C ILE A 187 44.21 8.52 -27.97
N ALA A 188 45.11 7.94 -27.15
CA ALA A 188 46.55 8.20 -27.25
C ALA A 188 47.29 7.39 -28.33
N ASN A 189 46.61 6.43 -28.98
CA ASN A 189 47.16 5.62 -30.08
C ASN A 189 46.49 5.91 -31.44
N LEU A 190 45.80 7.06 -31.54
CA LEU A 190 45.27 7.65 -32.77
C LEU A 190 46.02 8.96 -33.03
#